data_AF-A0A932VBA8-F1
#
_entry.id   AF-A0A932VBA8-F1
#
_cell.length_a   1.000
_cell.length_b   1.000
_cell.length_c   1.000
_cell.angle_alpha   90.00
_cell.angle_beta   90.00
_cell.angle_gamma   90.00
#
_symmetry.space_group_name_H-M   'P 1'
#
loop_
_entity.id
_entity.type
_entity.pdbx_description
1 polymer ?
#
loop_
_entity_poly.entity_id
_entity_poly.type
_entity_poly.pdbx_seq_one_letter_code
_entity_poly.pdbx_strand_id
1 'polypeptide(L)'
;MGKSTLVQAWGKSHFESFVKIDLEQEGREVFKSLNPQKIIETISLLKGQAILPGKTLLFIDEIQESSEAIASLRYFHERMPDLHVIGAGSLLEITLRSETMSMPVGRVEFLHLLPISFSEFLTALGEENLQNYLLHISPSESIAEAVHSKLLDLVKTYSIVGGMPAV
;
A
#
# COMPACT_ATOMS: atom_id res chain seq x y z
N MET A 1 -0.64 2.75 -8.41
CA MET A 1 0.09 2.89 -7.14
C MET A 1 0.42 1.51 -6.58
N GLY A 2 1.69 1.20 -6.40
CA GLY A 2 2.19 -0.15 -6.03
C GLY A 2 2.01 -0.54 -4.56
N LYS A 3 0.88 -0.21 -3.92
CA LYS A 3 0.60 -0.56 -2.50
C LYS A 3 0.65 -2.06 -2.29
N SER A 4 -0.12 -2.81 -3.07
CA SER A 4 -0.19 -4.27 -3.00
C SER A 4 1.17 -4.90 -3.28
N THR A 5 1.88 -4.41 -4.30
CA THR A 5 3.24 -4.86 -4.64
C THR A 5 4.22 -4.61 -3.50
N LEU A 6 4.19 -3.42 -2.89
CA LEU A 6 5.04 -3.04 -1.77
C LEU A 6 4.79 -3.94 -0.56
N VAL A 7 3.53 -4.06 -0.14
CA VAL A 7 3.15 -4.88 1.03
C VAL A 7 3.47 -6.36 0.77
N GLN A 8 3.25 -6.85 -0.45
CA GLN A 8 3.60 -8.22 -0.81
C GLN A 8 5.10 -8.48 -0.77
N ALA A 9 5.93 -7.58 -1.34
CA ALA A 9 7.38 -7.72 -1.33
C ALA A 9 7.96 -7.62 0.09
N TRP A 10 7.47 -6.66 0.87
CA TRP A 10 7.88 -6.48 2.25
C TRP A 10 7.42 -7.63 3.14
N GLY A 11 6.17 -8.06 3.02
CA GLY A 11 5.59 -9.15 3.79
C GLY A 11 6.32 -10.47 3.58
N LYS A 12 6.61 -10.82 2.32
CA LYS A 12 7.37 -12.04 1.98
C LYS A 12 8.82 -12.02 2.47
N SER A 13 9.41 -10.86 2.73
CA SER A 13 10.80 -10.75 3.21
C SER A 13 10.92 -10.72 4.74
N HIS A 14 9.84 -10.40 5.46
CA HIS A 14 9.88 -10.19 6.92
C HIS A 14 9.06 -11.22 7.72
N PHE A 15 8.19 -12.00 7.06
CA PHE A 15 7.35 -13.01 7.72
C PHE A 15 7.64 -14.40 7.18
N GLU A 16 7.44 -15.42 8.04
CA GLU A 16 7.52 -16.83 7.62
C GLU A 16 6.43 -17.18 6.60
N SER A 17 5.27 -16.53 6.70
CA SER A 17 4.14 -16.72 5.80
C SER A 17 3.46 -15.39 5.47
N PHE A 18 3.02 -15.27 4.22
CA PHE A 18 2.28 -14.12 3.72
C PHE A 18 1.00 -14.61 3.05
N VAL A 19 -0.14 -14.21 3.60
CA VAL A 19 -1.45 -14.56 3.06
C VAL A 19 -2.15 -13.28 2.63
N LYS A 20 -2.35 -13.11 1.32
CA LYS A 20 -3.15 -12.02 0.75
C LYS A 20 -4.57 -12.49 0.50
N ILE A 21 -5.57 -11.68 0.82
CA ILE A 21 -6.94 -11.76 0.31
C ILE A 21 -7.31 -10.45 -0.40
N ASP A 22 -7.89 -10.55 -1.58
CA ASP A 22 -8.31 -9.42 -2.42
C ASP A 22 -9.84 -9.31 -2.41
N LEU A 23 -10.38 -8.25 -1.80
CA LEU A 23 -11.83 -8.17 -1.57
C LEU A 23 -12.66 -7.89 -2.84
N GLU A 24 -12.05 -7.36 -3.90
CA GLU A 24 -12.73 -7.21 -5.19
C GLU A 24 -12.94 -8.56 -5.88
N GLN A 25 -11.99 -9.49 -5.75
CA GLN A 25 -11.99 -10.76 -6.48
C GLN A 25 -12.52 -11.94 -5.67
N GLU A 26 -12.23 -11.97 -4.37
CA GLU A 26 -12.40 -13.17 -3.54
C GLU A 26 -13.63 -13.10 -2.63
N GLY A 27 -14.36 -11.99 -2.70
CA GLY A 27 -15.67 -11.84 -2.12
C GLY A 27 -15.66 -11.37 -0.67
N ARG A 28 -16.61 -10.47 -0.37
CA ARG A 28 -16.82 -9.85 0.94
C ARG A 28 -17.40 -10.81 1.99
N GLU A 29 -17.86 -11.98 1.54
CA GLU A 29 -18.52 -13.02 2.34
C GLU A 29 -17.67 -13.51 3.51
N VAL A 30 -16.34 -13.49 3.35
CA VAL A 30 -15.36 -13.86 4.38
C VAL A 30 -15.55 -13.02 5.67
N PHE A 31 -15.98 -11.77 5.53
CA PHE A 31 -16.10 -10.81 6.62
C PHE A 31 -17.54 -10.64 7.14
N LYS A 32 -18.50 -11.47 6.69
CA LYS A 32 -19.87 -11.48 7.26
C LYS A 32 -19.91 -11.75 8.77
N SER A 33 -18.90 -12.45 9.29
CA SER A 33 -18.70 -12.60 10.72
C SER A 33 -17.60 -11.65 11.19
N LEU A 34 -17.86 -10.86 12.23
CA LEU A 34 -16.84 -10.03 12.88
C LEU A 34 -15.95 -10.83 13.85
N ASN A 35 -16.00 -12.17 13.82
CA ASN A 35 -15.17 -13.02 14.69
C ASN A 35 -13.84 -13.33 13.98
N PRO A 36 -12.70 -12.80 14.48
CA PRO A 36 -11.38 -13.00 13.88
C PRO A 36 -11.04 -14.46 13.62
N GLN A 37 -11.34 -15.35 14.57
CA GLN A 37 -11.04 -16.77 14.45
C GLN A 37 -11.75 -17.39 13.24
N LYS A 38 -13.04 -17.07 13.04
CA LYS A 38 -13.83 -17.58 11.90
C LYS A 38 -13.34 -16.99 10.57
N ILE A 39 -12.98 -15.71 10.57
CA ILE A 39 -12.41 -15.05 9.39
C ILE A 39 -11.11 -15.78 9.00
N ILE A 40 -10.21 -15.99 9.96
CA ILE A 40 -8.93 -16.66 9.71
C ILE A 40 -9.09 -18.10 9.22
N GLU A 41 -9.99 -18.87 9.84
CA GLU A 41 -10.30 -20.23 9.38
C GLU A 41 -10.81 -20.22 7.94
N THR A 42 -11.73 -19.31 7.60
CA THR A 42 -12.28 -19.18 6.25
C THR A 42 -11.20 -18.80 5.24
N ILE A 43 -10.36 -17.79 5.55
CA ILE A 43 -9.26 -17.38 4.67
C ILE A 43 -8.26 -18.52 4.51
N SER A 44 -7.90 -19.21 5.59
CA SER A 44 -6.94 -20.32 5.54
C SER A 44 -7.43 -21.44 4.62
N LEU A 45 -8.73 -21.76 4.67
CA LEU A 45 -9.36 -22.75 3.79
C LEU A 45 -9.39 -22.29 2.34
N LEU A 46 -9.79 -21.04 2.07
CA LEU A 46 -9.83 -20.48 0.72
C LEU A 46 -8.44 -20.42 0.07
N LYS A 47 -7.40 -20.14 0.86
CA LYS A 47 -6.03 -19.98 0.39
C LYS A 47 -5.21 -21.27 0.43
N GLY A 48 -5.70 -22.31 1.10
CA GLY A 48 -4.95 -23.53 1.36
C GLY A 48 -3.66 -23.28 2.15
N GLN A 49 -3.64 -22.25 3.00
CA GLN A 49 -2.47 -21.82 3.76
C GLN A 49 -2.86 -21.54 5.21
N ALA A 50 -2.10 -22.07 6.16
CA ALA A 50 -2.31 -21.78 7.57
C ALA A 50 -1.90 -20.34 7.89
N ILE A 51 -2.74 -19.64 8.65
CA ILE A 51 -2.42 -18.34 9.22
C ILE A 51 -2.09 -18.54 10.69
N LEU A 52 -0.82 -18.31 11.04
CA LEU A 52 -0.29 -18.51 12.38
C LEU A 52 0.06 -17.16 13.01
N PRO A 53 -0.57 -16.77 14.14
CA PRO A 53 -0.19 -15.55 14.86
C PRO A 53 1.31 -15.50 15.19
N GLY A 54 1.91 -14.31 15.08
CA GLY A 54 3.34 -14.07 15.26
C GLY A 54 4.24 -14.50 14.10
N LYS A 55 3.71 -15.25 13.12
CA LYS A 55 4.48 -15.80 11.99
C LYS A 55 3.95 -15.38 10.62
N THR A 56 2.63 -15.18 10.53
CA THR A 56 1.94 -14.84 9.29
C THR A 56 1.58 -13.36 9.27
N LEU A 57 1.87 -12.72 8.14
CA LEU A 57 1.23 -11.45 7.79
C LEU A 57 -0.04 -11.73 6.97
N LEU A 58 -1.19 -11.30 7.50
CA LEU A 58 -2.44 -11.25 6.75
C LEU A 58 -2.55 -9.90 6.04
N PHE A 59 -2.66 -9.93 4.71
CA PHE A 59 -2.87 -8.75 3.90
C PHE A 59 -4.28 -8.75 3.30
N ILE A 60 -5.07 -7.73 3.64
CA ILE A 60 -6.43 -7.50 3.13
C ILE A 60 -6.34 -6.36 2.11
N ASP A 61 -6.34 -6.72 0.83
CA ASP A 61 -6.26 -5.77 -0.28
C ASP A 61 -7.65 -5.26 -0.66
N GLU A 62 -7.71 -4.01 -1.09
CA GLU A 62 -8.95 -3.26 -1.36
C GLU A 62 -9.97 -3.36 -0.20
N ILE A 63 -9.49 -3.14 1.03
CA ILE A 63 -10.28 -3.32 2.26
C ILE A 63 -11.53 -2.42 2.31
N GLN A 64 -11.53 -1.30 1.59
CA GLN A 64 -12.71 -0.41 1.51
C GLN A 64 -13.93 -1.05 0.85
N GLU A 65 -13.74 -2.17 0.15
CA GLU A 65 -14.85 -2.91 -0.46
C GLU A 65 -15.75 -3.58 0.57
N SER A 66 -15.30 -3.78 1.81
CA SER A 66 -16.13 -4.30 2.90
C SER A 66 -15.98 -3.47 4.18
N SER A 67 -17.08 -2.83 4.57
CA SER A 67 -17.17 -2.14 5.86
C SER A 67 -17.02 -3.11 7.03
N GLU A 68 -17.47 -4.36 6.88
CA GLU A 68 -17.28 -5.41 7.86
C GLU A 68 -15.81 -5.81 8.00
N ALA A 69 -15.03 -5.85 6.91
CA ALA A 69 -13.60 -6.07 6.97
C ALA A 69 -12.90 -4.97 7.77
N ILE A 70 -13.26 -3.71 7.53
CA ILE A 70 -12.75 -2.57 8.30
C ILE A 70 -13.15 -2.66 9.77
N ALA A 71 -14.41 -2.96 10.07
CA ALA A 71 -14.89 -3.14 11.45
C ALA A 71 -14.20 -4.31 12.16
N SER A 72 -13.85 -5.37 11.41
CA SER A 72 -13.18 -6.55 11.95
C SER A 72 -11.78 -6.26 12.50
N LEU A 73 -11.10 -5.21 12.01
CA LEU A 73 -9.76 -4.81 12.47
C LEU A 73 -9.70 -4.55 13.97
N ARG A 74 -10.77 -3.98 14.55
CA ARG A 74 -10.90 -3.84 16.01
C ARG A 74 -10.75 -5.18 16.71
N TYR A 75 -11.48 -6.18 16.24
CA TYR A 75 -11.53 -7.48 16.90
C TYR A 75 -10.23 -8.26 16.67
N PHE A 76 -9.57 -8.09 15.52
CA PHE A 76 -8.22 -8.60 15.31
C PHE A 76 -7.27 -8.06 16.40
N HIS A 77 -7.23 -6.75 16.59
CA HIS A 77 -6.42 -6.13 17.63
C HIS A 77 -6.81 -6.58 19.05
N GLU A 78 -8.12 -6.63 19.37
CA GLU A 78 -8.59 -6.95 20.72
C GLU A 78 -8.49 -8.43 21.09
N ARG A 79 -8.60 -9.36 20.12
CA ARG A 79 -8.73 -10.81 20.38
C ARG A 79 -7.58 -11.65 19.83
N MET A 80 -6.83 -11.13 18.85
CA MET A 80 -5.68 -11.80 18.24
C MET A 80 -4.51 -10.80 18.11
N PRO A 81 -4.03 -10.20 19.21
CA PRO A 81 -3.04 -9.13 19.17
C PRO A 81 -1.71 -9.56 18.53
N ASP A 82 -1.38 -10.85 18.56
CA ASP A 82 -0.17 -11.40 17.94
C ASP A 82 -0.29 -11.60 16.42
N LEU A 83 -1.50 -11.49 15.85
CA LEU A 83 -1.68 -11.60 14.41
C LEU A 83 -1.42 -10.25 13.74
N HIS A 84 -0.45 -10.21 12.84
CA HIS A 84 -0.16 -9.02 12.05
C HIS A 84 -1.12 -8.92 10.86
N VAL A 85 -1.83 -7.79 10.77
CA VAL A 85 -2.82 -7.52 9.72
C VAL A 85 -2.51 -6.18 9.07
N ILE A 86 -2.46 -6.15 7.74
CA ILE A 86 -2.41 -4.91 6.95
C ILE A 86 -3.65 -4.86 6.07
N GLY A 87 -4.39 -3.76 6.13
CA GLY A 87 -5.42 -3.41 5.15
C GLY A 87 -4.89 -2.34 4.21
N ALA A 88 -5.04 -2.51 2.89
CA ALA A 88 -4.76 -1.46 1.91
C ALA A 88 -6.00 -1.09 1.12
N GLY A 89 -6.09 0.18 0.74
CA GLY A 89 -7.21 0.70 -0.03
C GLY A 89 -6.92 2.10 -0.56
N SER A 90 -7.36 2.39 -1.78
CA SER A 90 -7.08 3.71 -2.41
C SER A 90 -8.04 4.81 -1.94
N LEU A 91 -9.27 4.45 -1.59
CA LEU A 91 -10.35 5.40 -1.29
C LEU A 91 -10.73 5.42 0.19
N LEU A 92 -9.85 4.95 1.07
CA LEU A 92 -10.13 4.84 2.50
C LEU A 92 -10.67 6.15 3.08
N GLU A 93 -10.07 7.29 2.75
CA GLU A 93 -10.53 8.61 3.22
C GLU A 93 -11.96 8.98 2.78
N ILE A 94 -12.41 8.53 1.60
CA ILE A 94 -13.77 8.79 1.11
C ILE A 94 -14.75 7.85 1.81
N THR A 95 -14.41 6.56 1.88
CA THR A 95 -15.23 5.55 2.57
C THR A 95 -15.36 5.91 4.06
N LEU A 96 -14.32 6.48 4.67
CA LEU A 96 -14.32 6.97 6.06
C LEU A 96 -15.30 8.13 6.33
N ARG A 97 -15.65 8.91 5.30
CA ARG A 97 -16.61 10.03 5.43
C ARG A 97 -18.06 9.58 5.25
N SER A 98 -18.30 8.34 4.82
CA SER A 98 -19.65 7.80 4.72
C SER A 98 -20.22 7.51 6.11
N GLU A 99 -21.45 7.96 6.38
CA GLU A 99 -22.12 7.83 7.69
C GLU A 99 -22.35 6.37 8.12
N THR A 100 -22.15 5.41 7.22
CA THR A 100 -22.41 3.99 7.43
C THR A 100 -21.24 3.21 8.01
N MET A 101 -20.04 3.82 8.15
CA MET A 101 -18.83 3.10 8.53
C MET A 101 -18.20 3.63 9.82
N SER A 102 -18.23 2.82 10.88
CA SER A 102 -17.54 3.11 12.14
C SER A 102 -16.10 2.61 12.07
N MET A 103 -15.14 3.53 11.92
CA MET A 103 -13.72 3.19 11.95
C MET A 103 -13.30 2.84 13.38
N PRO A 104 -12.51 1.77 13.60
CA PRO A 104 -12.06 1.40 14.95
C PRO A 104 -10.90 2.28 15.43
N VAL A 105 -11.23 3.54 15.73
CA VAL A 105 -10.29 4.56 16.19
C VAL A 105 -9.49 4.05 17.41
N GLY A 106 -8.16 4.24 17.35
CA GLY A 106 -7.23 3.81 18.38
C GLY A 106 -6.86 2.31 18.37
N ARG A 107 -7.35 1.52 17.41
CA ARG A 107 -6.94 0.12 17.18
C ARG A 107 -6.28 -0.11 15.83
N VAL A 108 -6.17 0.93 15.01
CA VAL A 108 -5.56 0.91 13.69
C VAL A 108 -4.59 2.06 13.56
N GLU A 109 -3.51 1.82 12.82
CA GLU A 109 -2.54 2.82 12.41
C GLU A 109 -2.66 3.05 10.92
N PHE A 110 -2.56 4.31 10.48
CA PHE A 110 -2.65 4.68 9.07
C PHE A 110 -1.26 5.00 8.53
N LEU A 111 -0.94 4.43 7.38
CA LEU A 111 0.23 4.76 6.59
C LEU A 111 -0.22 5.25 5.21
N HIS A 112 0.22 6.45 4.84
CA HIS A 112 -0.12 7.05 3.55
C HIS A 112 1.03 6.82 2.56
N LEU A 113 0.74 6.11 1.48
CA LEU A 113 1.70 5.93 0.38
C LEU A 113 1.43 6.96 -0.71
N LEU A 114 2.36 7.89 -0.90
CA LEU A 114 2.32 8.91 -1.93
C LEU A 114 2.92 8.39 -3.26
N PRO A 115 2.60 9.03 -4.40
CA PRO A 115 3.34 8.79 -5.64
C PRO A 115 4.84 9.04 -5.42
N ILE A 116 5.68 8.24 -6.09
CA ILE A 116 7.12 8.49 -6.13
C ILE A 116 7.38 9.85 -6.78
N SER A 117 8.24 10.67 -6.19
CA SER A 117 8.67 11.94 -6.75
C SER A 117 9.66 11.76 -7.90
N PHE A 118 9.82 12.77 -8.75
CA PHE A 118 10.85 12.72 -9.80
C PHE A 118 12.27 12.60 -9.22
N SER A 119 12.52 13.22 -8.05
CA SER A 119 13.80 13.11 -7.33
C SER A 119 14.10 11.68 -6.88
N GLU A 120 13.11 11.00 -6.30
CA GLU A 120 13.23 9.58 -5.92
C GLU A 120 13.35 8.67 -7.14
N PHE A 121 12.67 9.00 -8.24
CA PHE A 121 12.82 8.29 -9.51
C PHE A 121 14.25 8.38 -10.06
N LEU A 122 14.87 9.57 -10.04
CA LEU A 122 16.27 9.73 -10.45
C LEU A 122 17.20 8.89 -9.56
N THR A 123 16.98 8.92 -8.24
CA THR A 123 17.75 8.10 -7.29
C THR A 123 17.59 6.61 -7.59
N ALA A 124 16.37 6.15 -7.86
CA ALA A 124 16.09 4.75 -8.19
C ALA A 124 16.74 4.28 -9.50
N LEU A 125 17.07 5.20 -10.42
CA LEU A 125 17.79 4.93 -11.67
C LEU A 125 19.32 5.07 -11.56
N GLY A 126 19.85 5.46 -10.39
CA GLY A 126 21.29 5.75 -10.24
C GLY A 126 21.72 7.06 -10.91
N GLU A 127 20.80 8.04 -10.99
CA GLU A 127 21.02 9.36 -11.57
C GLU A 127 21.22 10.43 -10.48
N GLU A 128 21.90 10.11 -9.38
CA GLU A 128 22.11 11.01 -8.23
C GLU A 128 22.88 12.27 -8.62
N ASN A 129 23.75 12.20 -9.63
CA ASN A 129 24.44 13.37 -10.17
C ASN A 129 23.47 14.36 -10.81
N LEU A 130 22.46 13.88 -11.55
CA LEU A 130 21.43 14.73 -12.15
C LEU A 130 20.49 15.28 -11.08
N GLN A 131 20.13 14.47 -10.09
CA GLN A 131 19.34 14.93 -8.94
C GLN A 131 20.06 16.07 -8.21
N ASN A 132 21.33 15.90 -7.88
CA ASN A 132 22.13 16.93 -7.23
C ASN A 132 22.26 18.19 -8.09
N TYR A 133 22.46 18.05 -9.40
CA TYR A 133 22.47 19.18 -10.32
C TYR A 133 21.17 19.99 -10.27
N LEU A 134 20.01 19.31 -10.33
CA LEU A 134 18.70 19.95 -10.28
C LEU A 134 18.40 20.66 -8.94
N LEU A 135 18.99 20.19 -7.83
CA LEU A 135 18.82 20.82 -6.52
C LEU A 135 19.57 22.15 -6.36
N HIS A 136 20.61 22.38 -7.17
CA HIS A 136 21.49 23.54 -7.02
C HIS A 136 21.36 24.56 -8.15
N ILE A 137 20.66 24.22 -9.23
CA ILE A 137 20.50 25.12 -10.38
C ILE A 137 19.42 26.17 -10.13
N SER A 138 19.72 27.43 -10.45
CA SER A 138 18.74 28.52 -10.49
C SER A 138 17.94 28.51 -11.81
N PRO A 139 16.66 28.93 -11.81
CA PRO A 139 15.87 29.13 -13.04
C PRO A 139 16.50 30.11 -14.05
N SER A 140 17.44 30.95 -13.62
CA SER A 140 18.15 31.91 -14.47
C SER A 140 19.38 31.32 -15.16
N GLU A 141 19.82 30.12 -14.80
CA GLU A 141 21.02 29.49 -15.34
C GLU A 141 20.70 28.69 -16.61
N SER A 142 21.61 28.77 -17.60
CA SER A 142 21.49 27.97 -18.81
C SER A 142 21.96 26.53 -18.55
N ILE A 143 21.16 25.58 -19.02
CA ILE A 143 21.50 24.15 -18.98
C ILE A 143 22.13 23.77 -20.32
N ALA A 144 23.19 22.97 -20.29
CA ALA A 144 23.74 22.40 -21.52
C ALA A 144 22.67 21.55 -22.22
N GLU A 145 22.49 21.74 -23.54
CA GLU A 145 21.42 21.10 -24.31
C GLU A 145 21.40 19.58 -24.17
N ALA A 146 22.56 18.93 -24.10
CA ALA A 146 22.68 17.49 -23.89
C ALA A 146 22.11 17.03 -22.53
N VAL A 147 22.32 17.83 -21.47
CA VAL A 147 21.79 17.55 -20.13
C VAL A 147 20.28 17.80 -20.12
N HIS A 148 19.83 18.88 -20.75
CA HIS A 148 18.40 19.19 -20.86
C HIS A 148 17.64 18.09 -21.62
N SER A 149 18.16 17.64 -22.76
CA SER A 149 17.55 16.56 -23.53
C SER A 149 17.47 15.25 -22.73
N LYS A 150 18.54 14.89 -21.99
CA LYS A 150 18.53 13.70 -21.12
C LYS A 150 17.45 13.82 -20.03
N LEU A 151 17.33 14.99 -19.39
CA LEU A 151 16.31 15.25 -18.36
C LEU A 151 14.90 15.14 -18.93
N LEU A 152 14.65 15.66 -20.14
CA LEU A 152 13.35 15.54 -20.80
C LEU A 152 12.98 14.08 -21.07
N ASP A 153 13.93 13.25 -21.49
CA ASP A 153 13.67 11.82 -21.71
C ASP A 153 13.39 11.06 -20.40
N LEU A 154 14.06 11.44 -19.31
CA LEU A 154 13.77 10.92 -17.96
C LEU A 154 12.38 11.36 -17.49
N VAL A 155 11.98 12.62 -17.70
CA VAL A 155 10.63 13.11 -17.37
C VAL A 155 9.56 12.39 -18.18
N LYS A 156 9.79 12.14 -19.48
CA LYS A 156 8.87 11.34 -20.31
C LYS A 156 8.74 9.92 -19.75
N THR A 157 9.86 9.29 -19.40
CA THR A 157 9.87 7.95 -18.83
C THR A 157 9.11 7.90 -17.50
N TYR A 158 9.41 8.83 -16.59
CA TYR A 158 8.71 9.02 -15.32
C TYR A 158 7.19 9.18 -15.51
N SER A 159 6.78 10.00 -16.48
CA SER A 159 5.36 10.22 -16.82
C SER A 159 4.68 8.94 -17.32
N ILE A 160 5.37 8.14 -18.14
CA ILE A 160 4.84 6.88 -18.69
C ILE A 160 4.66 5.83 -17.58
N VAL A 161 5.58 5.75 -16.62
CA VAL A 161 5.50 4.75 -15.53
C VAL A 161 4.56 5.16 -14.39
N GLY A 162 3.83 6.27 -14.54
CA GLY A 162 2.80 6.72 -13.61
C GLY A 162 3.26 7.77 -12.58
N GLY A 163 4.47 8.29 -12.73
CA GLY A 163 4.90 9.50 -12.03
C GLY A 163 4.37 10.73 -12.76
N MET A 164 3.21 11.25 -12.37
CA MET A 164 2.86 12.61 -12.75
C MET A 164 3.41 13.57 -11.68
N PRO A 165 4.06 14.68 -12.06
CA PRO A 165 4.22 15.80 -11.13
C PRO A 165 2.81 16.15 -10.62
N ALA A 166 2.59 16.12 -9.32
CA ALA A 166 1.41 16.75 -8.76
C ALA A 166 1.47 18.22 -9.21
N VAL A 167 0.51 18.60 -10.05
CA VAL A 167 0.38 19.96 -10.61
C VAL A 167 0.26 20.96 -9.48
#